data_AF-A0A944YML2-F1
#
_entry.id   AF-A0A944YML2-F1
#
_cell.length_a   1.000
_cell.length_b   1.000
_cell.length_c   1.000
_cell.angle_alpha   90.00
_cell.angle_beta   90.00
_cell.angle_gamma   90.00
#
_symmetry.space_group_name_H-M   'P 1'
#
loop_
_entity.id
_entity.type
_entity.pdbx_description
1 polymer ?
#
loop_
_entity_poly.entity_id
_entity_poly.type
_entity_poly.pdbx_seq_one_letter_code
_entity_poly.pdbx_strand_id
1 'polypeptide(L)' 'MTKEIISKLDELDNGLKKLSTDRKVVLPHHKTFELVDNLREIVKDLKEGASSSE' A
#
# COMPACT_ATOMS: atom_id res chain seq x y z
N MET A 1 -0.06 15.89 -9.42
CA MET A 1 -0.07 14.60 -10.17
C MET A 1 -1.38 14.48 -10.96
N THR A 2 -1.41 13.70 -12.04
CA THR A 2 -2.64 13.43 -12.80
C THR A 2 -3.60 12.59 -11.96
N LYS A 3 -4.93 12.84 -12.04
CA LYS A 3 -5.99 12.01 -11.39
C LYS A 3 -5.80 10.51 -11.60
N GLU A 4 -5.28 10.13 -12.77
CA GLU A 4 -4.96 8.75 -13.13
C GLU A 4 -3.90 8.11 -12.22
N ILE A 5 -2.89 8.87 -11.78
CA ILE A 5 -1.82 8.38 -10.91
C ILE A 5 -2.37 8.11 -9.50
N ILE A 6 -3.22 9.00 -8.98
CA ILE A 6 -3.87 8.82 -7.67
C ILE A 6 -4.75 7.57 -7.69
N SER A 7 -5.56 7.38 -8.75
CA SER A 7 -6.38 6.17 -8.92
C SER A 7 -5.54 4.90 -8.94
N LYS A 8 -4.39 4.91 -9.64
CA LYS A 8 -3.46 3.76 -9.67
C LYS A 8 -2.83 3.48 -8.31
N LEU A 9 -2.52 4.51 -7.52
CA LEU A 9 -2.02 4.36 -6.15
C LEU A 9 -3.10 3.79 -5.21
N ASP A 10 -4.37 4.12 -5.42
CA ASP A 10 -5.50 3.54 -4.69
C ASP A 10 -5.71 2.07 -5.03
N GLU A 11 -5.65 1.70 -6.31
CA GLU A 11 -5.70 0.29 -6.73
C GLU A 11 -4.55 -0.52 -6.16
N LEU A 12 -3.33 0.05 -6.14
CA LEU A 12 -2.14 -0.60 -5.61
C LEU A 12 -2.22 -0.83 -4.10
N ASP A 13 -2.62 0.17 -3.31
CA ASP A 13 -2.80 0.00 -1.86
C ASP A 13 -3.86 -1.06 -1.54
N ASN A 14 -4.97 -1.07 -2.28
CA ASN A 14 -6.01 -2.10 -2.13
C ASN A 14 -5.50 -3.51 -2.46
N GLY A 15 -4.66 -3.66 -3.48
CA GLY A 15 -4.00 -4.92 -3.82
C GLY A 15 -3.07 -5.39 -2.71
N LEU A 16 -2.23 -4.49 -2.20
CA LEU A 16 -1.30 -4.77 -1.10
C LEU A 16 -2.03 -5.14 0.20
N LYS A 17 -3.12 -4.46 0.54
CA LYS A 17 -3.96 -4.79 1.71
C LYS A 17 -4.54 -6.21 1.65
N LYS A 18 -4.86 -6.72 0.46
CA LYS A 18 -5.32 -8.11 0.29
C LYS A 18 -4.19 -9.12 0.46
N LEU A 19 -2.94 -8.71 0.26
CA LEU A 19 -1.75 -9.53 0.37
C LEU A 19 -1.11 -9.47 1.76
N SER A 20 -1.39 -8.42 2.54
CA SER A 20 -0.79 -8.18 3.85
C SER A 20 -1.28 -9.16 4.93
N THR A 21 -0.76 -8.94 6.15
CA THR A 21 -1.06 -9.69 7.38
C THR A 21 -2.53 -9.58 7.84
N ASP A 22 -3.32 -8.68 7.26
CA ASP A 22 -4.70 -8.33 7.68
C ASP A 22 -5.73 -9.45 7.36
N ARG A 23 -5.28 -10.63 6.97
CA ARG A 23 -6.13 -11.79 6.64
C ARG A 23 -6.36 -12.65 7.88
N LYS A 24 -7.62 -13.10 8.06
CA LYS A 24 -8.13 -13.87 9.22
C LYS A 24 -7.32 -15.15 9.56
N VAL A 25 -6.54 -15.67 8.63
CA VAL A 25 -5.63 -16.81 8.84
C VAL A 25 -4.31 -16.46 8.17
N VAL A 26 -3.35 -15.96 8.94
CA VAL A 26 -1.97 -15.81 8.50
C VAL A 26 -1.08 -16.69 9.36
N LEU A 27 -0.21 -17.46 8.69
CA LEU A 27 0.91 -18.11 9.35
C LEU A 27 1.73 -17.02 10.08
N PRO A 28 2.26 -17.30 11.28
CA PRO A 28 2.95 -16.29 12.08
C PRO A 28 4.14 -15.74 11.28
N HIS A 29 4.11 -14.43 11.02
CA HIS A 29 5.24 -13.61 10.56
C HIS A 29 6.10 -14.24 9.46
N HIS A 30 5.53 -14.40 8.26
CA HIS A 30 6.35 -14.68 7.07
C HIS A 30 6.94 -13.37 6.53
N LYS A 31 8.25 -13.33 6.26
CA LYS A 31 8.99 -12.16 5.73
C LYS A 31 8.35 -11.51 4.50
N THR A 32 7.60 -12.28 3.71
CA THR A 32 6.82 -11.77 2.57
C THR A 32 5.75 -10.76 2.99
N PHE A 33 5.13 -10.92 4.16
CA PHE A 33 4.13 -9.98 4.65
C PHE A 33 4.76 -8.66 5.12
N GLU A 34 5.94 -8.71 5.75
CA GLU A 34 6.71 -7.50 6.10
C GLU A 34 7.06 -6.69 4.85
N LEU A 35 7.44 -7.37 3.76
CA LEU A 35 7.68 -6.71 2.48
C LEU A 35 6.41 -6.05 1.92
N VAL A 36 5.25 -6.67 2.09
CA VAL A 36 3.97 -6.09 1.65
C VAL A 36 3.62 -4.86 2.49
N ASP A 37 3.85 -4.90 3.81
CA ASP A 37 3.59 -3.75 4.69
C ASP A 37 4.52 -2.57 4.37
N ASN A 38 5.82 -2.83 4.12
CA ASN A 38 6.76 -1.81 3.64
C ASN A 38 6.33 -1.19 2.30
N LEU A 39 5.80 -1.99 1.37
CA LEU A 39 5.28 -1.48 0.11
C LEU A 39 4.04 -0.59 0.31
N ARG A 40 3.22 -0.86 1.33
CA ARG A 40 2.07 0.00 1.67
C ARG A 40 2.51 1.34 2.23
N GLU A 41 3.57 1.37 3.05
CA GLU A 41 4.16 2.62 3.53
C GLU A 41 4.66 3.48 2.37
N ILE A 42 5.38 2.91 1.40
CA ILE A 42 5.82 3.64 0.20
C ILE A 42 4.63 4.23 -0.57
N VAL A 43 3.55 3.47 -0.75
CA VAL A 43 2.35 3.96 -1.44
C VAL A 43 1.69 5.10 -0.65
N LYS A 44 1.69 5.02 0.68
CA LYS A 44 1.16 6.07 1.55
C LYS A 44 1.99 7.35 1.46
N ASP A 45 3.32 7.24 1.50
CA ASP A 45 4.23 8.38 1.36
C ASP A 45 4.07 9.07 -0.01
N LEU A 46 3.89 8.27 -1.08
CA LEU A 46 3.61 8.80 -2.42
C LEU A 46 2.27 9.54 -2.50
N LYS A 47 1.24 9.08 -1.78
CA LYS A 47 -0.06 9.76 -1.69
C LYS A 47 0.03 11.04 -0.86
N GLU A 48 0.74 11.01 0.27
CA GLU A 48 0.93 12.18 1.14
C GLU A 48 1.73 13.26 0.42
N GLY A 49 2.83 12.91 -0.25
CA GLY A 49 3.58 13.84 -1.10
C GLY A 49 2.76 14.40 -2.27
N ALA A 50 1.80 13.63 -2.79
CA ALA A 50 0.85 14.12 -3.78
C ALA A 50 -0.20 15.10 -3.22
N SER A 51 -0.55 14.98 -1.94
CA SER A 51 -1.51 15.86 -1.24
C SER A 51 -0.87 17.11 -0.62
N SER A 52 0.43 17.09 -0.33
CA SER A 52 1.18 18.23 0.24
C SER A 52 1.74 19.20 -0.80
N SER A 53 1.42 18.98 -2.08
CA SER A 53 1.84 19.82 -3.22
C SER A 53 0.73 20.77 -3.71
N GLU A 54 -0.36 20.90 -2.96
CA GLU A 54 -1.47 21.85 -3.18
C GLU A 54 -1.39 23.05 -2.23
#